data_AF-A0A920PT54-F1
#
_entry.id   AF-A0A920PT54-F1
#
_cell.length_a   1.000
_cell.length_b   1.000
_cell.length_c   1.000
_cell.angle_alpha   90.00
_cell.angle_beta   90.00
_cell.angle_gamma   90.00
#
_symmetry.space_group_name_H-M   'P 1'
#
loop_
_entity.id
_entity.type
_entity.pdbx_description
1 polymer ?
#
loop_
_entity_poly.entity_id
_entity_poly.type
_entity_poly.pdbx_seq_one_letter_code
_entity_poly.pdbx_strand_id
1 'polypeptide(L)'
;MKDPHYQDRGTFVTVDHPLVGPKQYPGIPWRMSATPGQVRWPSPTLGQHNSEVYSELLGLTGIEIEKLDEAGIIGTKPTGSRII
;
A
#
# COMPACT_ATOMS: atom_id res chain seq x y z
N MET A 1 -15.19 11.63 -14.24
CA MET A 1 -15.90 11.11 -13.04
C MET A 1 -17.35 11.57 -12.90
N LYS A 2 -17.89 12.44 -13.77
CA LYS A 2 -19.32 12.83 -13.73
C LYS A 2 -20.20 12.06 -14.72
N ASP A 3 -19.65 11.05 -15.38
CA ASP A 3 -20.42 10.23 -16.31
C ASP A 3 -21.41 9.36 -15.50
N PRO A 4 -22.72 9.38 -15.84
CA PRO A 4 -23.74 8.64 -15.10
C PRO A 4 -23.45 7.13 -15.04
N HIS A 5 -22.89 6.56 -16.09
CA HIS A 5 -22.59 5.13 -16.16
C HIS A 5 -21.46 4.76 -15.19
N TYR A 6 -20.43 5.58 -15.06
CA TYR A 6 -19.35 5.34 -14.09
C TYR A 6 -19.80 5.50 -12.65
N GLN A 7 -20.75 6.39 -12.38
CA GLN A 7 -21.32 6.59 -11.04
C GLN A 7 -22.21 5.42 -10.62
N ASP A 8 -23.16 5.05 -11.48
CA ASP A 8 -24.02 3.88 -11.29
C ASP A 8 -23.19 2.61 -11.08
N ARG A 9 -22.05 2.53 -11.76
CA ARG A 9 -21.18 1.37 -11.66
C ARG A 9 -20.20 1.37 -10.50
N GLY A 10 -20.10 2.46 -9.74
CA GLY A 10 -19.07 2.58 -8.70
C GLY A 10 -17.66 2.36 -9.25
N THR A 11 -17.41 2.79 -10.48
CA THR A 11 -16.16 2.49 -11.22
C THR A 11 -14.93 3.06 -10.53
N PHE A 12 -15.09 4.16 -9.81
CA PHE A 12 -14.02 4.79 -9.06
C PHE A 12 -14.28 4.67 -7.57
N VAL A 13 -13.22 4.38 -6.83
CA VAL A 13 -13.24 4.28 -5.37
C VAL A 13 -12.30 5.32 -4.79
N THR A 14 -12.72 5.92 -3.67
CA THR A 14 -11.84 6.79 -2.90
C THR A 14 -11.02 5.94 -1.95
N VAL A 15 -9.71 6.08 -2.03
CA VAL A 15 -8.75 5.40 -1.16
C VAL A 15 -8.03 6.49 -0.37
N ASP A 16 -8.04 6.37 0.96
CA ASP A 16 -7.34 7.30 1.84
C ASP A 16 -5.94 6.76 2.16
N HIS A 17 -4.92 7.44 1.65
CA HIS A 17 -3.53 7.05 1.83
C HIS A 17 -2.86 7.91 2.91
N PRO A 18 -2.15 7.33 3.90
CA PRO A 18 -1.64 8.07 5.07
C PRO A 18 -0.75 9.28 4.73
N LEU A 19 -0.03 9.25 3.61
CA LEU A 19 0.84 10.36 3.18
C LEU A 19 0.23 11.32 2.16
N VAL A 20 -0.78 10.90 1.41
CA VAL A 20 -1.30 11.64 0.22
C VAL A 20 -2.76 12.08 0.41
N GLY A 21 -3.41 11.56 1.45
CA GLY A 21 -4.83 11.76 1.75
C GLY A 21 -5.75 11.01 0.77
N PRO A 22 -7.04 11.39 0.73
CA PRO A 22 -8.03 10.73 -0.11
C PRO A 22 -7.79 11.04 -1.59
N LYS A 23 -7.68 9.98 -2.41
CA LYS A 23 -7.60 10.08 -3.86
C LYS A 23 -8.55 9.08 -4.50
N GLN A 24 -9.07 9.42 -5.68
CA GLN A 24 -9.91 8.51 -6.45
C GLN A 24 -9.06 7.67 -7.40
N TYR A 25 -9.29 6.37 -7.38
CA TYR A 25 -8.65 5.39 -8.25
C TYR A 25 -9.70 4.59 -9.00
N PRO A 26 -9.40 4.09 -10.20
CA PRO A 26 -10.19 3.03 -10.81
C PRO A 26 -10.29 1.85 -9.82
N GLY A 27 -11.51 1.45 -9.50
CA GLY A 27 -11.79 0.23 -8.74
C GLY A 27 -11.59 -1.01 -9.59
N ILE A 28 -12.15 -2.14 -9.14
CA ILE A 28 -12.04 -3.41 -9.88
C ILE A 28 -13.02 -3.38 -11.07
N PRO A 29 -12.53 -3.54 -12.32
CA PRO A 29 -13.36 -3.30 -13.49
C PRO A 29 -14.37 -4.43 -13.77
N TRP A 30 -14.11 -5.64 -13.28
CA TRP A 30 -15.03 -6.79 -13.38
C TRP A 30 -15.87 -6.95 -12.10
N ARG A 31 -17.12 -7.39 -12.29
CA ARG A 31 -18.06 -7.69 -11.20
C ARG A 31 -18.27 -9.20 -11.12
N MET A 32 -17.93 -9.78 -9.98
CA MET A 32 -18.05 -11.21 -9.73
C MET A 32 -19.16 -11.42 -8.70
N SER A 33 -20.15 -12.25 -9.00
CA SER A 33 -21.31 -12.47 -8.13
C SER A 33 -20.96 -13.26 -6.86
N ALA A 34 -20.09 -14.27 -6.97
CA ALA A 34 -19.69 -15.12 -5.85
C ALA A 34 -18.52 -14.55 -5.04
N THR A 35 -17.57 -13.87 -5.69
CA THR A 35 -16.36 -13.33 -5.05
C THR A 35 -16.13 -11.87 -5.46
N PRO A 36 -16.98 -10.92 -5.02
CA PRO A 36 -16.82 -9.51 -5.34
C PRO A 36 -15.43 -9.02 -4.90
N GLY A 37 -14.65 -8.54 -5.86
CA GLY A 37 -13.35 -7.95 -5.57
C GLY A 37 -13.50 -6.60 -4.87
N GLN A 38 -12.55 -6.25 -4.01
CA GLN A 38 -12.56 -5.02 -3.21
C GLN A 38 -11.16 -4.42 -3.09
N VAL A 39 -11.06 -3.10 -3.16
CA VAL A 39 -9.84 -2.37 -2.75
C VAL A 39 -9.85 -2.28 -1.23
N ARG A 40 -9.07 -3.14 -0.58
CA ARG A 40 -9.11 -3.31 0.88
C ARG A 40 -8.22 -2.32 1.63
N TRP A 41 -7.13 -1.88 1.00
CA TRP A 41 -6.08 -1.10 1.64
C TRP A 41 -5.50 -0.09 0.64
N PRO A 42 -4.98 1.05 1.11
CA PRO A 42 -4.13 1.91 0.28
C PRO A 42 -2.83 1.21 -0.11
N SER A 43 -2.09 1.79 -1.06
CA SER A 43 -0.70 1.37 -1.28
C SER A 43 0.10 1.49 0.03
N PRO A 44 0.99 0.55 0.34
CA PRO A 44 1.81 0.65 1.53
C PRO A 44 2.85 1.77 1.41
N THR A 45 3.25 2.34 2.55
CA THR A 45 4.44 3.18 2.63
C THR A 45 5.71 2.33 2.52
N LEU A 46 6.84 2.98 2.24
CA LEU A 46 8.14 2.32 2.24
C LEU A 46 8.39 1.67 3.59
N GLY A 47 8.67 0.37 3.59
CA GLY A 47 8.95 -0.40 4.81
C GLY A 47 7.76 -0.64 5.74
N GLN A 48 6.51 -0.31 5.34
CA GLN A 48 5.32 -0.40 6.21
C GLN A 48 5.17 -1.76 6.91
N HIS A 49 5.51 -2.85 6.22
CA HIS A 49 5.33 -4.22 6.71
C HIS A 49 6.66 -4.89 7.11
N ASN A 50 7.74 -4.14 7.33
CA ASN A 50 9.04 -4.73 7.69
C ASN A 50 8.94 -5.55 8.98
N SER A 51 8.30 -5.03 10.03
CA SER A 51 8.15 -5.75 11.30
C SER A 51 7.34 -7.03 11.14
N GLU A 52 6.19 -6.97 10.44
CA GLU A 52 5.32 -8.11 10.19
C GLU A 52 6.07 -9.21 9.43
N VAL A 53 6.74 -8.86 8.34
CA VAL A 53 7.42 -9.85 7.49
C VAL A 53 8.69 -10.38 8.16
N TYR A 54 9.61 -9.50 8.59
CA TYR A 54 10.89 -9.95 9.11
C TYR A 54 10.78 -10.59 10.50
N SER A 55 9.92 -10.06 11.37
CA SER A 55 9.76 -10.63 12.70
C SER A 55 8.73 -11.75 12.74
N GLU A 56 7.50 -11.52 12.30
CA GLU A 56 6.41 -12.49 12.52
C GLU A 56 6.47 -13.66 11.53
N LEU A 57 6.80 -13.41 10.26
CA LEU A 57 6.86 -14.46 9.24
C LEU A 57 8.22 -15.15 9.17
N LEU A 58 9.32 -14.39 9.31
CA LEU A 58 10.68 -14.90 9.14
C LEU A 58 11.42 -15.17 10.47
N GLY A 59 10.88 -14.70 11.60
CA GLY A 59 11.42 -14.99 12.93
C GLY A 59 12.69 -14.23 13.30
N LEU A 60 13.02 -13.13 12.61
CA LEU A 60 14.17 -12.30 12.97
C LEU A 60 13.91 -11.57 14.30
N THR A 61 14.96 -11.50 15.10
CA THR A 61 15.00 -10.71 16.32
C THR A 61 15.06 -9.21 16.00
N GLY A 62 14.66 -8.37 16.96
CA GLY A 62 14.77 -6.92 16.81
C GLY A 62 16.19 -6.45 16.48
N ILE A 63 17.20 -7.10 17.06
CA ILE A 63 18.63 -6.80 16.81
C ILE A 63 19.03 -7.12 15.37
N GLU A 64 18.53 -8.23 14.80
CA GLU A 64 18.82 -8.58 13.40
C GLU A 64 18.15 -7.62 12.43
N ILE A 65 16.92 -7.20 12.73
CA ILE A 65 16.20 -6.20 11.92
C ILE A 65 16.91 -4.85 11.99
N GLU A 66 17.34 -4.42 13.18
CA GLU A 66 18.09 -3.16 13.37
C GLU A 66 19.40 -3.15 12.56
N LYS A 67 20.16 -4.26 12.57
CA LYS A 67 21.37 -4.39 11.73
C LYS A 67 21.09 -4.24 10.24
N LEU A 68 19.95 -4.74 9.76
CA LEU A 68 19.56 -4.58 8.34
C LEU A 68 19.20 -3.13 8.01
N ASP A 69 18.55 -2.42 8.94
CA ASP A 69 18.20 -1.00 8.79
C ASP A 69 19.47 -0.11 8.82
N GLU A 70 20.36 -0.34 9.79
CA GLU A 70 21.66 0.35 9.90
C GLU A 70 22.55 0.14 8.68
N ALA A 71 22.54 -1.07 8.10
CA ALA A 71 23.25 -1.37 6.86
C ALA A 71 22.60 -0.76 5.61
N GLY A 72 21.41 -0.14 5.74
CA GLY A 72 20.65 0.43 4.62
C GLY A 72 20.05 -0.61 3.68
N ILE A 73 19.95 -1.87 4.12
CA ILE A 73 19.36 -2.97 3.34
C ILE A 73 17.84 -2.87 3.34
N ILE A 74 17.27 -2.48 4.49
CA ILE A 74 15.86 -2.15 4.65
C ILE A 74 15.72 -0.71 5.16
N GLY A 75 14.50 -0.18 5.15
CA GLY A 75 14.23 1.13 5.72
C GLY A 75 12.80 1.60 5.51
N THR A 76 12.47 2.71 6.16
CA THR A 76 11.17 3.39 6.03
C THR A 76 11.25 4.73 5.30
N LYS A 77 12.47 5.14 4.91
CA LYS A 77 12.75 6.42 4.25
C LYS A 77 13.73 6.21 3.09
N PRO A 78 13.57 6.90 1.95
CA PRO A 78 14.53 6.81 0.86
C PRO A 78 15.88 7.43 1.26
N THR A 79 16.97 6.67 1.13
CA THR A 79 18.34 7.08 1.49
C THR A 79 19.12 7.79 0.38
N GLY A 80 18.53 7.91 -0.83
CA GLY A 80 19.23 8.40 -2.03
C GLY A 80 18.44 9.35 -2.92
N SER A 81 17.44 10.06 -2.40
CA SER A 81 16.63 10.96 -3.23
C SER A 81 17.45 12.18 -3.68
N ARG A 82 18.08 12.08 -4.86
CA ARG A 82 18.33 13.26 -5.71
C ARG A 82 16.99 13.63 -6.31
N ILE A 83 16.37 14.66 -5.74
CA ILE A 83 15.26 15.34 -6.37
C ILE A 83 15.80 15.89 -7.70
N ILE A 84 15.35 15.32 -8.81
CA ILE A 84 15.37 15.99 -10.12
C ILE A 84 14.07 16.77 -10.29
#